data_AF-A0A1A2QHV0-F1
#
_entry.id   AF-A0A1A2QHV0-F1
#
_cell.length_a   1.000
_cell.length_b   1.000
_cell.length_c   1.000
_cell.angle_alpha   90.00
_cell.angle_beta   90.00
_cell.angle_gamma   90.00
#
_symmetry.space_group_name_H-M   'P 1'
#
loop_
_entity.id
_entity.type
_entity.pdbx_description
1 polymer ?
#
loop_
_entity_poly.entity_id
_entity_poly.type
_entity_poly.pdbx_seq_one_letter_code
_entity_poly.pdbx_strand_id
1 'polypeptide(L)'
;MNSSAIWIVVAAAAVLLILVALVALSSVRRRRRQRQAEEIREQARLAQAQVERREALAQETAAKARAAQAEAEVKAAEAARLQERAAEHQSEVAASREQLQEQFNRADELHPEAAAKPASERDDPNAVRSPASHEPTTEAEAVRHETYRR
;
A
#
# COMPACT_ATOMS: atom_id res chain seq x y z
N MET A 1 92.05 -37.42 13.45
CA MET A 1 90.68 -37.68 12.96
C MET A 1 90.61 -37.38 11.47
N ASN A 2 90.04 -38.29 10.70
CA ASN A 2 89.93 -38.30 9.24
C ASN A 2 88.96 -37.23 8.74
N SER A 3 89.45 -36.29 7.92
CA SER A 3 88.67 -35.17 7.35
C SER A 3 87.37 -35.58 6.67
N SER A 4 87.29 -36.81 6.13
CA SER A 4 86.06 -37.38 5.55
C SER A 4 84.93 -37.55 6.55
N ALA A 5 85.22 -37.94 7.80
CA ALA A 5 84.20 -38.09 8.84
C ALA A 5 83.60 -36.73 9.24
N ILE A 6 84.43 -35.68 9.25
CA ILE A 6 84.01 -34.30 9.55
C ILE A 6 83.03 -33.82 8.46
N TRP A 7 83.35 -34.03 7.18
CA TRP A 7 82.46 -33.65 6.08
C TRP A 7 81.12 -34.40 6.07
N ILE A 8 81.11 -35.68 6.46
CA ILE A 8 79.87 -36.46 6.59
C ILE A 8 78.97 -35.89 7.69
N VAL A 9 79.54 -35.54 8.85
CA VAL A 9 78.78 -34.93 9.95
C VAL A 9 78.25 -33.55 9.55
N VAL A 10 79.03 -32.74 8.84
CA VAL A 10 78.60 -31.43 8.33
C VAL A 10 77.47 -31.58 7.31
N ALA A 11 77.56 -32.55 6.39
CA ALA A 11 76.50 -32.83 5.42
C ALA A 11 75.22 -33.30 6.12
N ALA A 12 75.32 -34.19 7.10
CA ALA A 12 74.18 -34.65 7.89
C ALA A 12 73.52 -33.50 8.67
N ALA A 13 74.32 -32.61 9.27
CA ALA A 13 73.82 -31.42 9.95
C ALA A 13 73.11 -30.45 8.99
N ALA A 14 73.65 -30.24 7.79
CA ALA A 14 73.03 -29.40 6.77
C ALA A 14 71.66 -29.96 6.33
N VAL A 15 71.57 -31.28 6.09
CA VAL A 15 70.30 -31.94 5.75
C VAL A 15 69.28 -31.79 6.88
N LEU A 16 69.71 -31.95 8.13
CA LEU A 16 68.83 -31.78 9.30
C LEU A 16 68.30 -30.35 9.40
N LEU A 17 69.15 -29.34 9.18
CA LEU A 17 68.73 -27.93 9.18
C LEU A 17 67.72 -27.63 8.07
N ILE A 18 67.91 -28.19 6.88
CA ILE A 18 66.97 -28.03 5.76
C ILE A 18 65.61 -28.63 6.11
N LEU A 19 65.57 -29.82 6.73
CA LEU A 19 64.32 -30.45 7.16
C LEU A 19 63.57 -29.61 8.19
N VAL A 20 64.28 -29.06 9.20
CA VAL A 20 63.67 -28.18 10.21
C VAL A 20 63.11 -26.90 9.57
N ALA A 21 63.84 -26.29 8.64
CA ALA A 21 63.41 -25.09 7.93
C ALA A 21 62.11 -25.32 7.11
N LEU A 22 61.99 -26.47 6.43
CA LEU A 22 60.81 -26.82 5.64
C LEU A 22 59.56 -27.01 6.53
N VAL A 23 59.69 -27.65 7.68
CA VAL A 23 58.58 -27.84 8.64
C VAL A 23 58.13 -26.50 9.22
N ALA A 24 59.06 -25.63 9.61
CA ALA A 24 58.73 -24.31 10.15
C ALA A 24 57.94 -23.46 9.13
N LEU A 25 58.35 -23.45 7.86
CA LEU A 25 57.71 -22.65 6.81
C LEU A 25 56.27 -23.11 6.50
N SER A 26 56.03 -24.42 6.53
CA SER A 26 54.69 -24.99 6.30
C SER A 26 53.72 -24.68 7.44
N SER A 27 54.20 -24.65 8.69
CA SER A 27 53.39 -24.36 9.87
C SER A 27 52.85 -22.92 9.88
N VAL A 28 53.65 -21.94 9.45
CA VAL A 28 53.26 -20.53 9.37
C VAL A 28 52.18 -20.31 8.31
N ARG A 29 52.29 -20.99 7.16
CA ARG A 29 51.27 -20.95 6.10
C ARG A 29 49.94 -21.54 6.56
N ARG A 30 49.96 -22.63 7.36
CA ARG A 30 48.77 -23.24 7.94
C ARG A 30 48.05 -22.31 8.94
N ARG A 31 48.80 -21.64 9.81
CA ARG A 31 48.24 -20.68 10.78
C ARG A 31 47.57 -19.47 10.11
N ARG A 32 48.14 -18.97 9.00
CA ARG A 32 47.50 -17.88 8.22
C ARG A 32 46.19 -18.31 7.56
N ARG A 33 46.10 -19.54 7.05
CA ARG A 33 44.86 -20.09 6.47
C ARG A 33 43.76 -20.29 7.51
N GLN A 34 44.12 -20.66 8.74
CA GLN A 34 43.16 -20.80 9.84
C GLN A 34 42.56 -19.45 10.24
N ARG A 35 43.37 -18.40 10.36
CA ARG A 35 42.88 -17.05 10.67
C ARG A 35 41.94 -16.50 9.59
N GLN A 36 42.29 -16.69 8.31
CA GLN A 36 41.41 -16.30 7.20
C GLN A 36 40.08 -17.06 7.21
N ALA A 37 40.07 -18.33 7.60
CA ALA A 37 38.83 -19.10 7.72
C ALA A 37 37.96 -18.61 8.89
N GLU A 38 38.56 -18.16 9.99
CA GLU A 38 37.84 -17.55 11.11
C GLU A 38 37.27 -16.17 10.73
N GLU A 39 38.05 -15.32 10.07
CA GLU A 39 37.59 -14.03 9.55
C GLU A 39 36.42 -14.17 8.57
N ILE A 40 36.50 -15.14 7.64
CA ILE A 40 35.40 -15.42 6.70
C ILE A 40 34.16 -15.92 7.44
N ARG A 41 34.32 -16.73 8.49
CA ARG A 41 33.18 -17.21 9.31
C ARG A 41 32.52 -16.07 10.08
N GLU A 42 33.31 -15.14 10.64
CA GLU A 42 32.76 -13.97 11.32
C GLU A 42 32.05 -13.02 10.36
N GLN A 43 32.65 -12.74 9.20
CA GLN A 43 32.01 -11.94 8.14
C GLN A 43 30.73 -12.60 7.63
N ALA A 44 30.72 -13.92 7.44
CA ALA A 44 29.53 -14.65 7.05
C ALA A 44 28.42 -14.56 8.10
N ARG A 45 28.75 -14.64 9.40
CA ARG A 45 27.76 -14.47 10.49
C ARG A 45 27.17 -13.06 10.51
N LEU A 46 27.99 -12.03 10.32
CA LEU A 46 27.50 -10.64 10.26
C LEU A 46 26.62 -10.41 9.03
N ALA A 47 27.02 -10.93 7.86
CA ALA A 47 26.22 -10.85 6.65
C ALA A 47 24.89 -11.60 6.79
N GLN A 48 24.91 -12.80 7.39
CA GLN A 48 23.71 -13.58 7.68
C GLN A 48 22.75 -12.80 8.59
N ALA A 49 23.24 -12.22 9.69
CA ALA A 49 22.41 -11.41 10.59
C ALA A 49 21.79 -10.19 9.88
N GLN A 50 22.49 -9.58 8.91
CA GLN A 50 21.94 -8.49 8.12
C GLN A 50 20.85 -8.97 7.14
N VAL A 51 21.06 -10.13 6.51
CA VAL A 51 20.07 -10.74 5.61
C VAL A 51 18.83 -11.13 6.39
N GLU A 52 18.96 -11.81 7.53
CA GLU A 52 17.84 -12.19 8.40
C GLU A 52 17.02 -10.98 8.85
N ARG A 53 17.66 -9.85 9.19
CA ARG A 53 16.94 -8.60 9.51
C ARG A 53 16.14 -8.06 8.33
N ARG A 54 16.73 -8.08 7.13
CA ARG A 54 16.04 -7.62 5.90
C ARG A 54 14.88 -8.55 5.53
N GLU A 55 15.07 -9.86 5.68
CA GLU A 55 14.02 -10.84 5.48
C GLU A 55 12.87 -10.65 6.46
N ALA A 56 13.16 -10.40 7.74
CA ALA A 56 12.15 -10.11 8.75
C ALA A 56 11.33 -8.86 8.40
N LEU A 57 11.99 -7.76 8.00
CA LEU A 57 11.32 -6.53 7.56
C LEU A 57 10.48 -6.75 6.29
N ALA A 58 10.98 -7.54 5.34
CA ALA A 58 10.24 -7.89 4.13
C ALA A 58 9.00 -8.72 4.44
N GLN A 59 9.11 -9.71 5.33
CA GLN A 59 7.98 -10.52 5.79
C GLN A 59 6.96 -9.68 6.55
N GLU A 60 7.41 -8.79 7.44
CA GLU A 60 6.54 -7.86 8.14
C GLU A 60 5.78 -6.95 7.16
N THR A 61 6.48 -6.41 6.17
CA THR A 61 5.87 -5.54 5.15
C THR A 61 4.87 -6.32 4.30
N ALA A 62 5.20 -7.55 3.90
CA ALA A 62 4.30 -8.41 3.15
C ALA A 62 3.05 -8.79 3.97
N ALA A 63 3.21 -9.06 5.27
CA ALA A 63 2.10 -9.33 6.17
C ALA A 63 1.19 -8.09 6.33
N LYS A 64 1.78 -6.90 6.54
CA LYS A 64 1.05 -5.62 6.59
C LYS A 64 0.29 -5.34 5.30
N ALA A 65 0.90 -5.58 4.15
CA ALA A 65 0.24 -5.39 2.85
C ALA A 65 -0.98 -6.31 2.70
N ARG A 66 -0.86 -7.59 3.07
CA ARG A 66 -1.99 -8.54 3.06
C ARG A 66 -3.11 -8.12 4.01
N ALA A 67 -2.77 -7.62 5.20
CA ALA A 67 -3.76 -7.11 6.15
C ALA A 67 -4.51 -5.90 5.60
N ALA A 68 -3.79 -4.91 5.06
CA ALA A 68 -4.39 -3.72 4.45
C ALA A 68 -5.28 -4.07 3.25
N GLN A 69 -4.87 -5.06 2.44
CA GLN A 69 -5.68 -5.56 1.33
C GLN A 69 -6.98 -6.20 1.84
N ALA A 70 -6.91 -7.05 2.86
CA ALA A 70 -8.10 -7.67 3.43
C ALA A 70 -9.08 -6.63 4.01
N GLU A 71 -8.57 -5.60 4.68
CA GLU A 71 -9.40 -4.48 5.16
C GLU A 71 -10.07 -3.72 4.01
N ALA A 72 -9.33 -3.48 2.93
CA ALA A 72 -9.88 -2.83 1.74
C ALA A 72 -10.98 -3.68 1.06
N GLU A 73 -10.79 -5.00 0.98
CA GLU A 73 -11.77 -5.94 0.45
C GLU A 73 -13.05 -5.96 1.29
N VAL A 74 -12.94 -5.95 2.62
CA VAL A 74 -14.10 -5.84 3.52
C VAL A 74 -14.87 -4.55 3.28
N LYS A 75 -14.16 -3.42 3.20
CA LYS A 75 -14.79 -2.12 2.94
C LYS A 75 -15.44 -2.04 1.57
N ALA A 76 -14.82 -2.64 0.55
CA ALA A 76 -15.40 -2.74 -0.79
C ALA A 76 -16.68 -3.58 -0.79
N ALA A 77 -16.70 -4.71 -0.07
CA ALA A 77 -17.88 -5.54 0.08
C ALA A 77 -19.02 -4.81 0.83
N GLU A 78 -18.70 -4.02 1.86
CA GLU A 78 -19.69 -3.19 2.56
C GLU A 78 -20.27 -2.11 1.64
N ALA A 79 -19.42 -1.42 0.88
CA ALA A 79 -19.84 -0.43 -0.11
C ALA A 79 -20.76 -1.06 -1.17
N ALA A 80 -20.41 -2.25 -1.67
CA ALA A 80 -21.25 -2.99 -2.62
C ALA A 80 -22.63 -3.30 -2.02
N ARG A 81 -22.70 -3.73 -0.75
CA ARG A 81 -23.98 -3.97 -0.06
C ARG A 81 -24.82 -2.70 0.10
N LEU A 82 -24.19 -1.57 0.41
CA LEU A 82 -24.89 -0.28 0.49
C LEU A 82 -25.44 0.15 -0.87
N GLN A 83 -24.67 -0.06 -1.94
CA GLN A 83 -25.08 0.24 -3.30
C GLN A 83 -26.25 -0.65 -3.75
N GLU A 84 -26.22 -1.94 -3.42
CA GLU A 84 -27.32 -2.87 -3.69
C GLU A 84 -28.62 -2.42 -3.04
N ARG A 85 -28.59 -2.07 -1.73
CA ARG A 85 -29.77 -1.52 -1.04
C ARG A 85 -30.26 -0.21 -1.65
N ALA A 86 -29.34 0.66 -2.07
CA ALA A 86 -29.72 1.90 -2.75
C ALA A 86 -30.41 1.63 -4.09
N ALA A 87 -29.94 0.64 -4.85
CA ALA A 87 -30.55 0.22 -6.11
C ALA A 87 -31.92 -0.43 -5.90
N GLU A 88 -32.08 -1.24 -4.84
CA GLU A 88 -33.39 -1.79 -4.43
C GLU A 88 -34.39 -0.67 -4.13
N HIS A 89 -34.03 0.29 -3.27
CA HIS A 89 -34.91 1.42 -2.96
C HIS A 89 -35.25 2.28 -4.18
N GLN A 90 -34.30 2.51 -5.08
CA GLN A 90 -34.59 3.23 -6.33
C GLN A 90 -35.59 2.46 -7.21
N SER A 91 -35.46 1.13 -7.27
CA SER A 91 -36.37 0.27 -8.01
C SER A 91 -37.78 0.27 -7.40
N GLU A 92 -37.88 0.22 -6.07
CA GLU A 92 -39.16 0.33 -5.34
C GLU A 92 -39.86 1.68 -5.60
N VAL A 93 -39.09 2.78 -5.59
CA VAL A 93 -39.61 4.12 -5.89
C VAL A 93 -40.07 4.21 -7.34
N ALA A 94 -39.32 3.65 -8.29
CA ALA A 94 -39.71 3.60 -9.69
C ALA A 94 -41.02 2.82 -9.89
N ALA A 95 -41.14 1.63 -9.29
CA ALA A 95 -42.35 0.83 -9.32
C ALA A 95 -43.55 1.55 -8.70
N SER A 96 -43.36 2.25 -7.58
CA SER A 96 -44.42 3.02 -6.91
C SER A 96 -44.92 4.18 -7.78
N ARG A 97 -44.03 4.84 -8.53
CA ARG A 97 -44.39 5.91 -9.48
C ARG A 97 -45.20 5.35 -10.65
N GLU A 98 -44.82 4.20 -11.17
CA GLU A 98 -45.56 3.52 -12.25
C GLU A 98 -46.98 3.14 -11.79
N GLN A 99 -47.11 2.54 -10.60
CA GLN A 99 -48.41 2.23 -10.00
C GLN A 99 -49.29 3.46 -9.78
N LEU A 100 -48.71 4.58 -9.35
CA LEU A 100 -49.43 5.85 -9.21
C LEU A 100 -49.92 6.36 -10.58
N GLN A 101 -49.07 6.32 -11.61
CA GLN A 101 -49.44 6.75 -12.95
C GLN A 101 -50.57 5.89 -13.53
N GLU A 102 -50.54 4.58 -13.32
CA GLU A 102 -51.64 3.68 -13.72
C GLU A 102 -52.96 4.03 -13.00
N GLN A 103 -52.91 4.38 -11.71
CA GLN A 103 -54.10 4.80 -10.96
C GLN A 103 -54.66 6.13 -11.48
N PHE A 104 -53.81 7.11 -11.79
CA PHE A 104 -54.24 8.36 -12.40
C PHE A 104 -54.89 8.12 -13.77
N ASN A 105 -54.26 7.33 -14.63
CA ASN A 105 -54.81 6.99 -15.94
C ASN A 105 -56.19 6.32 -15.81
N ARG A 106 -56.36 5.38 -14.87
CA ARG A 106 -57.66 4.73 -14.61
C ARG A 106 -58.70 5.72 -14.09
N ALA A 107 -58.31 6.66 -13.22
CA ALA A 107 -59.23 7.68 -12.72
C ALA A 107 -59.71 8.61 -13.86
N ASP A 108 -58.80 9.00 -14.75
CA ASP A 108 -59.11 9.83 -15.92
C ASP A 108 -60.03 9.10 -16.91
N GLU A 109 -59.83 7.79 -17.13
CA GLU A 109 -60.73 6.95 -17.94
C GLU A 109 -62.16 6.90 -17.38
N LEU A 110 -62.32 6.92 -16.05
CA LEU A 110 -63.62 6.88 -15.38
C LEU A 110 -64.33 8.23 -15.35
N HIS A 111 -63.59 9.34 -15.44
CA HIS A 111 -64.13 10.71 -15.46
C HIS A 111 -63.84 11.45 -16.78
N PRO A 112 -64.49 11.06 -17.90
CA PRO A 112 -64.28 11.71 -19.20
C PRO A 112 -64.77 13.17 -19.26
N GLU A 113 -65.52 13.66 -18.26
CA GLU A 113 -66.07 15.02 -18.26
C GLU A 113 -65.06 16.14 -17.93
N ALA A 114 -63.83 15.82 -17.49
CA ALA A 114 -62.80 16.84 -17.23
C ALA A 114 -61.96 17.24 -18.46
N ALA A 115 -62.01 16.46 -19.55
CA ALA A 115 -61.27 16.75 -20.80
C ALA A 115 -61.95 17.84 -21.67
N ALA A 116 -63.16 18.28 -21.31
CA ALA A 116 -63.91 19.30 -22.03
C ALA A 116 -63.98 20.62 -21.26
N LYS A 117 -62.83 21.27 -21.03
CA LYS A 117 -62.81 22.74 -20.88
C LYS A 117 -61.70 23.35 -21.75
N PRO A 118 -62.05 24.37 -22.56
CA PRO A 118 -61.22 24.84 -23.65
C PRO A 118 -59.99 25.60 -23.17
N ALA A 119 -58.94 25.52 -23.99
CA ALA A 119 -57.83 26.44 -24.01
C ALA A 119 -58.35 27.88 -24.19
N SER A 120 -58.53 28.61 -23.09
CA SER A 120 -58.68 30.05 -23.12
C SER A 120 -58.47 30.62 -21.71
N GLU A 121 -57.24 30.97 -21.35
CA GLU A 121 -56.98 32.17 -20.54
C GLU A 121 -55.48 32.53 -20.54
N ARG A 122 -55.13 33.53 -21.36
CA ARG A 122 -54.06 34.53 -21.18
C ARG A 122 -52.59 34.06 -21.16
N ASP A 123 -52.05 34.04 -22.37
CA ASP A 123 -50.75 34.65 -22.67
C ASP A 123 -50.83 36.15 -22.29
N ASP A 124 -50.15 36.54 -21.20
CA ASP A 124 -49.94 37.94 -20.83
C ASP A 124 -48.43 38.17 -20.63
N PRO A 125 -47.69 38.58 -21.67
CA PRO A 125 -46.23 38.73 -21.60
C PRO A 125 -45.76 39.97 -20.82
N ASN A 126 -46.65 40.67 -20.09
CA ASN A 126 -46.30 41.93 -19.45
C ASN A 126 -46.65 42.07 -17.96
N ALA A 127 -46.74 40.95 -17.21
CA ALA A 127 -46.76 41.00 -15.76
C ALA A 127 -45.37 41.31 -15.19
N VAL A 128 -44.97 42.57 -15.33
CA VAL A 128 -43.85 43.19 -14.61
C VAL A 128 -44.07 43.00 -13.10
N ARG A 129 -43.24 42.14 -12.50
CA ARG A 129 -43.02 42.16 -11.05
C ARG A 129 -41.63 42.71 -10.78
N SER A 130 -41.58 44.01 -10.50
CA SER A 130 -40.39 44.72 -10.02
C SER A 130 -39.80 44.06 -8.77
N PRO A 131 -38.45 44.11 -8.61
CA PRO A 131 -37.74 43.55 -7.47
C PRO A 131 -37.88 44.46 -6.26
N ALA A 132 -38.67 44.05 -5.27
CA ALA A 132 -38.67 44.68 -3.96
C ALA A 132 -37.68 43.94 -3.05
N SER A 133 -36.49 44.53 -2.94
CA SER A 133 -35.63 44.58 -1.76
C SER A 133 -36.15 43.88 -0.49
N HIS A 134 -35.45 42.83 -0.08
CA HIS A 134 -35.29 42.45 1.33
C HIS A 134 -33.84 41.97 1.55
N GLU A 135 -32.98 42.90 1.98
CA GLU A 135 -31.89 42.56 2.89
C GLU A 135 -32.50 42.16 4.24
N PRO A 136 -32.01 41.08 4.83
CA PRO A 136 -31.59 41.16 6.22
C PRO A 136 -30.08 40.93 6.33
N THR A 137 -29.48 41.89 7.00
CA THR A 137 -28.10 41.98 7.46
C THR A 137 -27.62 40.78 8.28
N THR A 138 -26.30 40.57 8.20
CA THR A 138 -25.37 40.09 9.25
C THR A 138 -25.53 38.67 9.80
N GLU A 139 -24.56 37.80 9.45
CA GLU A 139 -23.61 37.14 10.38
C GLU A 139 -23.08 35.83 9.76
N ALA A 140 -22.00 35.93 8.97
CA ALA A 140 -21.15 34.78 8.65
C ALA A 140 -19.73 35.24 8.28
N GLU A 141 -19.20 36.20 9.03
CA GLU A 141 -17.75 36.43 9.08
C GLU A 141 -17.27 35.97 10.45
N ALA A 142 -16.80 34.73 10.52
CA ALA A 142 -15.64 34.35 11.32
C ALA A 142 -15.40 32.84 11.16
N VAL A 143 -14.13 32.48 11.07
CA VAL A 143 -13.59 31.13 11.30
C VAL A 143 -13.52 30.23 10.05
N ARG A 144 -12.53 30.49 9.16
CA ARG A 144 -11.33 29.65 8.95
C ARG A 144 -10.72 29.86 7.56
N HIS A 145 -9.65 30.65 7.51
CA HIS A 145 -8.26 30.18 7.39
C HIS A 145 -7.71 30.27 5.96
N GLU A 146 -7.31 31.48 5.62
CA GLU A 146 -6.33 31.77 4.59
C GLU A 146 -4.95 31.78 5.25
N THR A 147 -4.22 30.66 5.17
CA THR A 147 -2.75 30.67 5.37
C THR A 147 -2.12 29.58 4.51
N TYR A 148 -2.00 29.85 3.20
CA TYR A 148 -0.98 29.21 2.37
C TYR A 148 -0.12 30.31 1.76
N ARG A 149 0.84 30.80 2.56
CA ARG A 149 1.97 31.61 2.08
C ARG A 149 3.15 31.44 3.02
N ARG A 150 3.96 30.40 2.82
CA ARG A 150 5.43 30.52 2.72
C ARG A 150 6.05 29.22 2.25
#